data_AF-A0A7S2L9I4-F1
#
_entry.id   AF-A0A7S2L9I4-F1
#
_cell.length_a   1.000
_cell.length_b   1.000
_cell.length_c   1.000
_cell.angle_alpha   90.00
_cell.angle_beta   90.00
_cell.angle_gamma   90.00
#
_symmetry.space_group_name_H-M   'P 1'
#
loop_
_entity.id
_entity.type
_entity.pdbx_description
1 polymer ?
#
loop_
_entity_poly.entity_id
_entity_poly.type
_entity_poly.pdbx_seq_one_letter_code
_entity_poly.pdbx_strand_id
1 'polypeptide(L)'
;SRSDARTPPPSAAAAARVGNQKTPSGQHLDLLGGAHKAAPSPSGSMPLAGGSMSPAEQLQDLRQRFTLLEGERKAQFETSELSKQQNKEIISQMKEENKTLRNEIAKLRSEKPQSVEQQLERAMSELQGMQRKYDSVKASNDKKRQHLDSLGNKLDELSVGSKLFSSEASPEMRQIRVLENRLDKAMVKHNEANSIKKTYETIVKRLKEERMGFDNQLQAIERTLKSKERDYEELLLLSHDAYHAKEMAQAELHRFEQGVMEERNQRDREVQDKKILVEQRVAMNKKLEDLQKELKETEAAKAKEKQMTDMAATSDLTAGISNDYAQEERQKLEDYQEAFNAIKDATGVDDVNEVIQKFLTQEDTQNKLQKGMKENQATIERLEDERRKIRTQVEELKFSTGGAANRRQAIDDFEKHLAEATEKFERNRGKYERLAKMLIDMKAGVDHLAEKLSSLKFDSEMTVEMSDETAEEVLQVCELKLAKLLSVTGGGSDGDRQRVDLERYEEKLMMRSQSDARVKLVDKEDDADDDDDAFDGDQMGDEDVWHRSQVKYNSKQILEKQKTKQKRKKGAAGK
;
A
#
# COMPACT_ATOMS: atom_id res chain seq x y z
N SER A 1 23.85 -23.13 55.21
CA SER A 1 24.95 -22.43 55.90
C SER A 1 24.48 -21.03 56.28
N ARG A 2 24.29 -20.72 57.58
CA ARG A 2 23.88 -19.40 58.14
C ARG A 2 22.49 -18.89 57.64
N SER A 3 21.79 -17.90 58.23
CA SER A 3 21.65 -17.32 59.59
C SER A 3 20.58 -16.19 59.51
N ASP A 4 19.70 -15.86 60.47
CA ASP A 4 19.35 -16.42 61.78
C ASP A 4 18.05 -15.76 62.33
N ALA A 5 17.63 -16.08 63.57
CA ALA A 5 16.61 -15.34 64.39
C ALA A 5 15.11 -15.45 63.96
N ARG A 6 14.10 -15.43 64.86
CA ARG A 6 14.07 -15.25 66.33
C ARG A 6 12.78 -15.87 66.96
N THR A 7 12.93 -16.54 68.10
CA THR A 7 11.90 -16.79 69.15
C THR A 7 11.64 -15.51 69.98
N PRO A 8 10.61 -15.36 70.86
CA PRO A 8 10.02 -16.40 71.75
C PRO A 8 8.51 -16.29 72.13
N PRO A 9 8.02 -17.27 72.93
CA PRO A 9 7.05 -17.07 74.02
C PRO A 9 7.60 -17.73 75.35
N PRO A 10 6.86 -17.91 76.47
CA PRO A 10 5.64 -17.25 77.00
C PRO A 10 5.78 -16.76 78.47
N SER A 11 4.65 -16.32 79.06
CA SER A 11 4.27 -16.43 80.48
C SER A 11 4.85 -15.47 81.52
N ALA A 12 3.97 -15.02 82.42
CA ALA A 12 4.28 -14.19 83.58
C ALA A 12 4.46 -15.05 84.84
N ALA A 13 5.40 -14.65 85.70
CA ALA A 13 5.49 -15.09 87.10
C ALA A 13 5.90 -13.89 87.96
N ALA A 14 5.00 -13.42 88.83
CA ALA A 14 5.27 -12.32 89.73
C ALA A 14 5.84 -12.85 91.06
N ALA A 15 7.12 -12.58 91.32
CA ALA A 15 7.74 -12.74 92.62
C ALA A 15 8.52 -11.46 92.95
N ALA A 16 8.08 -10.74 93.99
CA ALA A 16 8.76 -9.54 94.48
C ALA A 16 9.14 -9.73 95.95
N ARG A 17 10.45 -9.72 96.22
CA ARG A 17 11.03 -9.79 97.57
C ARG A 17 11.79 -8.50 97.85
N VAL A 18 11.39 -7.81 98.92
CA VAL A 18 12.23 -7.18 99.96
C VAL A 18 13.52 -6.44 99.56
N GLY A 19 13.64 -5.18 99.99
CA GLY A 19 14.90 -4.41 100.03
C GLY A 19 14.65 -2.90 100.16
N ASN A 20 14.20 -2.37 101.30
CA ASN A 20 14.94 -2.09 102.55
C ASN A 20 16.01 -0.98 102.43
N GLN A 21 15.80 0.16 103.11
CA GLN A 21 16.85 1.02 103.64
C GLN A 21 16.32 2.04 104.71
N LYS A 22 16.80 1.88 105.96
CA LYS A 22 17.36 2.88 106.91
C LYS A 22 16.62 4.23 107.12
N THR A 23 16.03 4.54 108.30
CA THR A 23 16.62 4.96 109.62
C THR A 23 17.44 6.26 109.57
N PRO A 24 17.46 7.15 110.61
CA PRO A 24 17.18 6.96 112.07
C PRO A 24 16.08 7.94 112.61
N SER A 25 15.85 8.28 113.89
CA SER A 25 16.64 8.32 115.14
C SER A 25 15.77 8.61 116.41
N GLY A 26 16.23 8.19 117.62
CA GLY A 26 15.69 8.60 118.94
C GLY A 26 14.46 7.78 119.41
N GLN A 27 14.46 6.89 120.41
CA GLN A 27 15.31 6.58 121.58
C GLN A 27 15.27 7.52 122.81
N HIS A 28 15.28 6.84 123.98
CA HIS A 28 15.36 7.29 125.39
C HIS A 28 14.05 7.83 126.01
N LEU A 29 13.35 7.11 126.90
CA LEU A 29 13.63 6.55 128.26
C LEU A 29 13.46 7.56 129.41
N ASP A 30 12.81 7.03 130.46
CA ASP A 30 12.84 7.38 131.88
C ASP A 30 12.32 8.73 132.39
N LEU A 31 11.47 8.62 133.43
CA LEU A 31 11.55 9.47 134.61
C LEU A 31 11.22 8.64 135.87
N LEU A 32 12.28 8.09 136.47
CA LEU A 32 12.28 7.63 137.85
C LEU A 32 12.20 8.86 138.78
N GLY A 33 11.22 8.87 139.69
CA GLY A 33 11.22 9.79 140.82
C GLY A 33 12.17 9.30 141.91
N GLY A 34 13.20 10.08 142.24
CA GLY A 34 14.19 9.72 143.25
C GLY A 34 14.77 10.96 143.95
N ALA A 35 14.52 11.05 145.25
CA ALA A 35 14.90 12.11 146.19
C ALA A 35 16.32 12.69 146.05
N HIS A 36 16.53 13.91 146.58
CA HIS A 36 17.77 14.22 147.31
C HIS A 36 17.54 15.15 148.50
N LYS A 37 18.57 15.22 149.36
CA LYS A 37 18.50 15.46 150.81
C LYS A 37 19.52 16.52 151.22
N ALA A 38 19.30 17.08 152.42
CA ALA A 38 20.29 17.67 153.32
C ALA A 38 20.63 19.16 153.19
N ALA A 39 20.60 19.82 154.35
CA ALA A 39 21.32 21.05 154.67
C ALA A 39 22.85 20.78 154.78
N PRO A 40 23.68 21.81 154.89
CA PRO A 40 24.07 22.31 156.22
C PRO A 40 24.05 23.86 156.29
N SER A 41 24.23 24.55 157.43
CA SER A 41 25.48 24.79 158.18
C SER A 41 25.19 25.81 159.34
N PRO A 42 26.16 26.29 160.15
CA PRO A 42 26.64 25.58 161.32
C PRO A 42 26.56 26.41 162.64
N SER A 43 27.15 25.84 163.70
CA SER A 43 27.24 26.29 165.10
C SER A 43 28.06 27.56 165.40
N GLY A 44 27.82 28.14 166.59
CA GLY A 44 28.83 28.86 167.40
C GLY A 44 28.57 30.37 167.55
N SER A 45 27.90 30.84 168.61
CA SER A 45 28.41 31.08 169.98
C SER A 45 29.31 32.32 170.13
N MET A 46 28.76 33.37 170.76
CA MET A 46 29.49 34.54 171.29
C MET A 46 30.64 34.13 172.23
N PRO A 47 31.66 35.00 172.42
CA PRO A 47 31.56 35.96 173.54
C PRO A 47 32.24 37.33 173.29
N LEU A 48 31.71 38.38 173.93
CA LEU A 48 32.57 39.43 174.51
C LEU A 48 32.11 39.70 175.94
N ALA A 49 33.02 39.40 176.88
CA ALA A 49 32.88 39.70 178.30
C ALA A 49 33.54 41.04 178.63
N GLY A 50 33.14 41.61 179.78
CA GLY A 50 33.46 42.97 180.18
C GLY A 50 34.93 43.38 180.21
N GLY A 51 35.13 44.67 179.92
CA GLY A 51 36.36 45.43 180.11
C GLY A 51 36.02 46.92 180.04
N SER A 52 36.28 47.67 181.10
CA SER A 52 35.86 49.07 181.24
C SER A 52 36.68 50.00 180.33
N MET A 53 36.14 50.34 179.16
CA MET A 53 36.67 51.41 178.29
C MET A 53 35.95 52.73 178.52
N SER A 54 36.63 53.84 178.24
CA SER A 54 36.25 55.17 178.72
C SER A 54 34.97 55.72 178.05
N PRO A 55 34.28 56.73 178.65
CA PRO A 55 33.03 57.29 178.10
C PRO A 55 33.14 57.83 176.66
N ALA A 56 34.34 58.17 176.18
CA ALA A 56 34.57 58.63 174.81
C ALA A 56 34.55 57.47 173.79
N GLU A 57 35.16 56.33 174.14
CA GLU A 57 35.27 55.17 173.25
C GLU A 57 33.93 54.43 173.14
N GLN A 58 33.16 54.36 174.24
CA GLN A 58 31.80 53.80 174.23
C GLN A 58 30.87 54.55 173.26
N LEU A 59 31.02 55.88 173.12
CA LEU A 59 30.21 56.68 172.21
C LEU A 59 30.57 56.46 170.73
N GLN A 60 31.84 56.16 170.44
CA GLN A 60 32.31 55.90 169.07
C GLN A 60 31.92 54.50 168.59
N ASP A 61 32.02 53.49 169.46
CA ASP A 61 31.62 52.10 169.16
C ASP A 61 30.09 51.97 168.99
N LEU A 62 29.29 52.63 169.84
CA LEU A 62 27.83 52.71 169.65
C LEU A 62 27.44 53.33 168.29
N ARG A 63 28.18 54.35 167.82
CA ARG A 63 27.89 55.02 166.55
C ARG A 63 28.19 54.13 165.33
N GLN A 64 29.31 53.41 165.32
CA GLN A 64 29.60 52.44 164.25
C GLN A 64 28.59 51.29 164.24
N ARG A 65 28.18 50.82 165.42
CA ARG A 65 27.17 49.75 165.53
C ARG A 65 25.79 50.20 165.05
N PHE A 66 25.43 51.48 165.25
CA PHE A 66 24.17 52.04 164.76
C PHE A 66 24.15 52.15 163.23
N THR A 67 25.22 52.60 162.59
CA THR A 67 25.28 52.69 161.11
C THR A 67 25.29 51.33 160.44
N LEU A 68 25.90 50.31 161.05
CA LEU A 68 25.81 48.91 160.59
C LEU A 68 24.38 48.36 160.71
N LEU A 69 23.69 48.63 161.83
CA LEU A 69 22.28 48.23 162.03
C LEU A 69 21.33 48.94 161.04
N GLU A 70 21.57 50.20 160.68
CA GLU A 70 20.80 50.88 159.63
C GLU A 70 21.05 50.28 158.24
N GLY A 71 22.30 49.88 157.94
CA GLY A 71 22.66 49.14 156.74
C GLY A 71 21.96 47.79 156.64
N GLU A 72 22.00 46.98 157.70
CA GLU A 72 21.30 45.69 157.77
C GLU A 72 19.78 45.87 157.65
N ARG A 73 19.19 46.84 158.36
CA ARG A 73 17.74 47.11 158.28
C ARG A 73 17.31 47.51 156.87
N LYS A 74 18.15 48.28 156.16
CA LYS A 74 17.88 48.67 154.77
C LYS A 74 17.99 47.47 153.82
N ALA A 75 19.05 46.65 153.93
CA ALA A 75 19.21 45.44 153.12
C ALA A 75 18.10 44.40 153.36
N GLN A 76 17.64 44.24 154.61
CA GLN A 76 16.50 43.38 154.95
C GLN A 76 15.18 43.89 154.37
N PHE A 77 14.98 45.22 154.33
CA PHE A 77 13.80 45.81 153.70
C PHE A 77 13.82 45.64 152.17
N GLU A 78 14.95 45.94 151.52
CA GLU A 78 15.12 45.80 150.07
C GLU A 78 14.98 44.33 149.61
N THR A 79 15.53 43.37 150.35
CA THR A 79 15.32 41.93 150.08
C THR A 79 13.88 41.47 150.34
N SER A 80 13.20 42.02 151.35
CA SER A 80 11.77 41.74 151.61
C SER A 80 10.86 42.26 150.49
N GLU A 81 11.07 43.48 150.00
CA GLU A 81 10.31 44.03 148.88
C GLU A 81 10.62 43.30 147.56
N LEU A 82 11.88 42.95 147.30
CA LEU A 82 12.23 42.13 146.13
C LEU A 82 11.54 40.75 146.17
N SER A 83 11.49 40.11 147.33
CA SER A 83 10.77 38.84 147.52
C SER A 83 9.25 39.01 147.33
N LYS A 84 8.64 40.11 147.81
CA LYS A 84 7.23 40.41 147.52
C LYS A 84 6.97 40.62 146.02
N GLN A 85 7.90 41.27 145.31
CA GLN A 85 7.81 41.49 143.87
C GLN A 85 7.84 40.15 143.11
N GLN A 86 8.81 39.29 143.42
CA GLN A 86 8.93 37.93 142.87
C GLN A 86 7.68 37.08 143.18
N ASN A 87 7.16 37.13 144.40
CA ASN A 87 5.96 36.39 144.78
C ASN A 87 4.70 36.87 144.01
N LYS A 88 4.58 38.17 143.73
CA LYS A 88 3.50 38.69 142.86
C LYS A 88 3.62 38.19 141.42
N GLU A 89 4.84 38.12 140.90
CA GLU A 89 5.13 37.69 139.53
C GLU A 89 4.81 36.19 139.35
N ILE A 90 5.24 35.34 140.30
CA ILE A 90 4.89 33.90 140.35
C ILE A 90 3.36 33.71 140.42
N ILE A 91 2.65 34.48 141.23
CA ILE A 91 1.18 34.42 141.31
C ILE A 91 0.52 34.82 139.98
N SER A 92 1.14 35.73 139.21
CA SER A 92 0.65 36.08 137.87
C SER A 92 0.84 34.95 136.88
N GLN A 93 2.04 34.35 136.83
CA GLN A 93 2.35 33.20 135.97
C GLN A 93 1.42 32.02 136.25
N MET A 94 1.27 31.63 137.53
CA MET A 94 0.36 30.55 137.95
C MET A 94 -1.11 30.80 137.58
N LYS A 95 -1.56 32.06 137.50
CA LYS A 95 -2.92 32.41 137.04
C LYS A 95 -3.07 32.32 135.53
N GLU A 96 -2.03 32.67 134.77
CA GLU A 96 -2.00 32.56 133.32
C GLU A 96 -1.96 31.09 132.88
N GLU A 97 -1.14 30.26 133.53
CA GLU A 97 -1.12 28.80 133.37
C GLU A 97 -2.47 28.14 133.73
N ASN A 98 -3.11 28.58 134.83
CA ASN A 98 -4.46 28.11 135.14
C ASN A 98 -5.51 28.51 134.08
N LYS A 99 -5.30 29.62 133.36
CA LYS A 99 -6.17 30.07 132.27
C LYS A 99 -5.93 29.27 130.99
N THR A 100 -4.67 28.96 130.64
CA THR A 100 -4.35 28.12 129.48
C THR A 100 -4.86 26.69 129.67
N LEU A 101 -4.58 26.07 130.82
CA LEU A 101 -5.06 24.71 131.14
C LEU A 101 -6.59 24.61 131.13
N ARG A 102 -7.32 25.62 131.63
CA ARG A 102 -8.78 25.67 131.53
C ARG A 102 -9.27 25.74 130.08
N ASN A 103 -8.57 26.47 129.21
CA ASN A 103 -8.91 26.57 127.79
C ASN A 103 -8.61 25.26 127.04
N GLU A 104 -7.54 24.55 127.38
CA GLU A 104 -7.24 23.23 126.81
C GLU A 104 -8.26 22.17 127.23
N ILE A 105 -8.64 22.13 128.52
CA ILE A 105 -9.72 21.26 129.01
C ILE A 105 -11.05 21.59 128.31
N ALA A 106 -11.33 22.87 128.02
CA ALA A 106 -12.52 23.27 127.27
C ALA A 106 -12.49 22.79 125.81
N LYS A 107 -11.34 22.89 125.11
CA LYS A 107 -11.16 22.34 123.76
C LYS A 107 -11.38 20.82 123.73
N LEU A 108 -10.68 20.08 124.59
CA LEU A 108 -10.77 18.62 124.68
C LEU A 108 -12.17 18.11 125.04
N ARG A 109 -12.98 18.91 125.77
CA ARG A 109 -14.40 18.60 126.03
C ARG A 109 -15.35 18.98 124.89
N SER A 110 -14.94 19.85 123.97
CA SER A 110 -15.73 20.20 122.78
C SER A 110 -15.57 19.18 121.65
N GLU A 111 -14.41 18.51 121.58
CA GLU A 111 -14.12 17.43 120.64
C GLU A 111 -14.78 16.12 121.08
N LYS A 112 -16.09 16.00 120.81
CA LYS A 112 -16.76 14.69 120.81
C LYS A 112 -16.10 13.80 119.75
N PRO A 113 -15.76 12.53 120.05
CA PRO A 113 -15.22 11.63 119.04
C PRO A 113 -16.24 11.45 117.91
N GLN A 114 -15.80 11.65 116.67
CA GLN A 114 -16.63 11.33 115.50
C GLN A 114 -16.95 9.83 115.50
N SER A 115 -18.21 9.48 115.25
CA SER A 115 -18.64 8.08 115.29
C SER A 115 -17.92 7.26 114.21
N VAL A 116 -17.11 6.29 114.66
CA VAL A 116 -16.35 5.37 113.80
C VAL A 116 -17.28 4.58 112.89
N GLU A 117 -18.49 4.25 113.39
CA GLU A 117 -19.61 3.65 112.64
C GLU A 117 -19.89 4.41 111.33
N GLN A 118 -19.94 5.74 111.39
CA GLN A 118 -20.34 6.60 110.28
C GLN A 118 -19.22 6.81 109.25
N GLN A 119 -17.96 6.58 109.65
CA GLN A 119 -16.83 6.51 108.72
C GLN A 119 -16.77 5.13 108.03
N LEU A 120 -17.04 4.05 108.77
CA LEU A 120 -17.11 2.69 108.24
C LEU A 120 -18.24 2.53 107.21
N GLU A 121 -19.42 3.07 107.49
CA GLU A 121 -20.57 3.03 106.57
C GLU A 121 -20.28 3.79 105.25
N ARG A 122 -19.59 4.94 105.31
CA ARG A 122 -19.11 5.66 104.13
C ARG A 122 -18.09 4.85 103.33
N ALA A 123 -17.08 4.28 104.00
CA ALA A 123 -16.07 3.46 103.36
C ALA A 123 -16.67 2.19 102.70
N MET A 124 -17.67 1.57 103.33
CA MET A 124 -18.43 0.46 102.75
C MET A 124 -19.25 0.89 101.52
N SER A 125 -19.90 2.05 101.58
CA SER A 125 -20.65 2.63 100.45
C SER A 125 -19.72 2.96 99.26
N GLU A 126 -18.56 3.55 99.53
CA GLU A 126 -17.52 3.80 98.52
C GLU A 126 -16.97 2.51 97.93
N LEU A 127 -16.70 1.48 98.75
CA LEU A 127 -16.24 0.17 98.30
C LEU A 127 -17.28 -0.51 97.40
N GLN A 128 -18.57 -0.50 97.78
CA GLN A 128 -19.66 -1.00 96.93
C GLN A 128 -19.78 -0.20 95.62
N GLY A 129 -19.58 1.12 95.68
CA GLY A 129 -19.55 1.99 94.50
C GLY A 129 -18.38 1.64 93.56
N MET A 130 -17.20 1.35 94.10
CA MET A 130 -16.03 0.94 93.33
C MET A 130 -16.16 -0.49 92.77
N GLN A 131 -16.75 -1.42 93.53
CA GLN A 131 -17.09 -2.77 93.04
C GLN A 131 -18.05 -2.70 91.84
N ARG A 132 -19.16 -1.96 91.94
CA ARG A 132 -20.09 -1.76 90.81
C ARG A 132 -19.42 -1.13 89.59
N LYS A 133 -18.50 -0.18 89.78
CA LYS A 133 -17.69 0.41 88.69
C LYS A 133 -16.74 -0.62 88.08
N TYR A 134 -16.07 -1.43 88.89
CA TYR A 134 -15.18 -2.50 88.44
C TYR A 134 -15.94 -3.55 87.62
N ASP A 135 -17.08 -4.03 88.12
CA ASP A 135 -17.92 -5.01 87.42
C ASP A 135 -18.48 -4.45 86.10
N SER A 136 -18.87 -3.16 86.08
CA SER A 136 -19.29 -2.47 84.86
C SER A 136 -18.15 -2.36 83.82
N VAL A 137 -16.94 -2.00 84.26
CA VAL A 137 -15.75 -1.92 83.40
C VAL A 137 -15.35 -3.32 82.89
N LYS A 138 -15.41 -4.34 83.75
CA LYS A 138 -15.13 -5.74 83.39
C LYS A 138 -16.12 -6.23 82.32
N ALA A 139 -17.42 -6.05 82.54
CA ALA A 139 -18.45 -6.42 81.57
C ALA A 139 -18.31 -5.64 80.23
N SER A 140 -17.83 -4.40 80.27
CA SER A 140 -17.50 -3.63 79.06
C SER A 140 -16.25 -4.18 78.34
N ASN A 141 -15.23 -4.62 79.09
CA ASN A 141 -14.03 -5.26 78.54
C ASN A 141 -14.36 -6.61 77.90
N ASP A 142 -15.15 -7.44 78.57
CA ASP A 142 -15.57 -8.76 78.07
C ASP A 142 -16.38 -8.64 76.77
N LYS A 143 -17.31 -7.66 76.68
CA LYS A 143 -18.01 -7.33 75.42
C LYS A 143 -17.06 -6.88 74.31
N LYS A 144 -16.05 -6.06 74.63
CA LYS A 144 -15.05 -5.63 73.64
C LYS A 144 -14.15 -6.79 73.18
N ARG A 145 -13.81 -7.73 74.06
CA ARG A 145 -13.08 -8.95 73.70
C ARG A 145 -13.89 -9.82 72.75
N GLN A 146 -15.14 -10.12 73.08
CA GLN A 146 -16.06 -10.85 72.19
C GLN A 146 -16.22 -10.18 70.81
N HIS A 147 -16.25 -8.84 70.77
CA HIS A 147 -16.28 -8.09 69.52
C HIS A 147 -14.96 -8.17 68.73
N LEU A 148 -13.81 -8.17 69.41
CA LEU A 148 -12.50 -8.37 68.77
C LEU A 148 -12.35 -9.80 68.24
N ASP A 149 -12.78 -10.81 68.99
CA ASP A 149 -12.79 -12.22 68.56
C ASP A 149 -13.73 -12.40 67.34
N SER A 150 -14.89 -11.74 67.34
CA SER A 150 -15.79 -11.69 66.17
C SER A 150 -15.14 -11.04 64.95
N LEU A 151 -14.36 -9.97 65.14
CA LEU A 151 -13.61 -9.33 64.05
C LEU A 151 -12.44 -10.18 63.57
N GLY A 152 -11.75 -10.88 64.47
CA GLY A 152 -10.68 -11.82 64.15
C GLY A 152 -11.20 -12.96 63.27
N ASN A 153 -12.28 -13.62 63.68
CA ASN A 153 -12.91 -14.69 62.89
C ASN A 153 -13.32 -14.20 61.49
N LYS A 154 -13.93 -13.00 61.39
CA LYS A 154 -14.28 -12.39 60.08
C LYS A 154 -13.05 -12.06 59.24
N LEU A 155 -11.95 -11.61 59.86
CA LEU A 155 -10.70 -11.33 59.17
C LEU A 155 -10.07 -12.62 58.63
N ASP A 156 -10.13 -13.72 59.40
CA ASP A 156 -9.64 -15.03 58.97
C ASP A 156 -10.52 -15.65 57.87
N GLU A 157 -11.84 -15.53 57.96
CA GLU A 157 -12.79 -15.90 56.89
C GLU A 157 -12.48 -15.15 55.58
N LEU A 158 -12.29 -13.82 55.65
CA LEU A 158 -11.92 -12.99 54.49
C LEU A 158 -10.51 -13.29 53.97
N SER A 159 -9.56 -13.61 54.85
CA SER A 159 -8.18 -14.01 54.52
C SER A 159 -8.14 -15.35 53.76
N VAL A 160 -8.97 -16.32 54.17
CA VAL A 160 -9.13 -17.60 53.47
C VAL A 160 -9.83 -17.39 52.13
N GLY A 161 -10.90 -16.59 52.09
CA GLY A 161 -11.59 -16.22 50.84
C GLY A 161 -10.64 -15.58 49.81
N SER A 162 -9.86 -14.58 50.23
CA SER A 162 -8.88 -13.90 49.38
C SER A 162 -7.82 -14.85 48.78
N LYS A 163 -7.32 -15.80 49.58
CA LYS A 163 -6.34 -16.81 49.12
C LYS A 163 -6.93 -17.78 48.09
N LEU A 164 -8.23 -18.05 48.13
CA LEU A 164 -8.90 -18.88 47.13
C LEU A 164 -9.01 -18.18 45.77
N PHE A 165 -9.30 -16.87 45.75
CA PHE A 165 -9.32 -16.08 44.50
C PHE A 165 -7.93 -15.82 43.90
N SER A 166 -6.87 -15.77 44.73
CA SER A 166 -5.48 -15.56 44.29
C SER A 166 -4.81 -16.83 43.74
N SER A 167 -5.47 -18.00 43.79
CA SER A 167 -4.89 -19.24 43.26
C SER A 167 -5.08 -19.33 41.75
N GLU A 168 -3.98 -19.28 40.98
CA GLU A 168 -3.95 -19.55 39.52
C GLU A 168 -4.57 -20.90 39.10
N ALA A 169 -4.86 -21.78 40.06
CA ALA A 169 -5.52 -23.06 39.86
C ALA A 169 -7.06 -22.96 39.73
N SER A 170 -7.65 -21.76 39.74
CA SER A 170 -9.09 -21.57 39.45
C SER A 170 -9.48 -22.30 38.14
N PRO A 171 -10.65 -22.96 38.08
CA PRO A 171 -11.13 -23.60 36.85
C PRO A 171 -11.38 -22.58 35.74
N GLU A 172 -11.79 -21.35 36.08
CA GLU A 172 -11.95 -20.22 35.15
C GLU A 172 -10.61 -19.83 34.51
N MET A 173 -9.54 -19.72 35.30
CA MET A 173 -8.20 -19.41 34.77
C MET A 173 -7.67 -20.49 33.81
N ARG A 174 -8.01 -21.75 34.07
CA ARG A 174 -7.73 -22.86 33.13
C ARG A 174 -8.59 -22.79 31.87
N GLN A 175 -9.85 -22.37 31.98
CA GLN A 175 -10.73 -22.17 30.83
C GLN A 175 -10.25 -21.01 29.95
N ILE A 176 -9.79 -19.90 30.54
CA ILE A 176 -9.15 -18.78 29.83
C ILE A 176 -7.94 -19.28 29.04
N ARG A 177 -6.99 -20.00 29.68
CA ARG A 177 -5.82 -20.57 28.99
C ARG A 177 -6.20 -21.51 27.83
N VAL A 178 -7.29 -22.28 27.94
CA VAL A 178 -7.77 -23.14 26.84
C VAL A 178 -8.39 -22.33 25.69
N LEU A 179 -9.10 -21.24 26.01
CA LEU A 179 -9.67 -20.34 25.01
C LEU A 179 -8.59 -19.53 24.28
N GLU A 180 -7.58 -19.02 24.98
CA GLU A 180 -6.39 -18.39 24.41
C GLU A 180 -5.67 -19.34 23.43
N ASN A 181 -5.33 -20.55 23.87
CA ASN A 181 -4.72 -21.57 23.01
C ASN A 181 -5.60 -21.96 21.80
N ARG A 182 -6.92 -21.79 21.88
CA ARG A 182 -7.84 -22.03 20.76
C ARG A 182 -7.90 -20.82 19.82
N LEU A 183 -7.82 -19.60 20.35
CA LEU A 183 -7.72 -18.37 19.58
C LEU A 183 -6.41 -18.32 18.79
N ASP A 184 -5.27 -18.63 19.41
CA ASP A 184 -3.97 -18.70 18.73
C ASP A 184 -3.99 -19.69 17.56
N LYS A 185 -4.55 -20.88 17.78
CA LYS A 185 -4.73 -21.88 16.72
C LYS A 185 -5.67 -21.40 15.60
N ALA A 186 -6.66 -20.57 15.91
CA ALA A 186 -7.52 -19.95 14.90
C ALA A 186 -6.79 -18.84 14.12
N MET A 187 -5.99 -18.00 14.81
CA MET A 187 -5.16 -16.96 14.18
C MET A 187 -4.10 -17.55 13.26
N VAL A 188 -3.39 -18.60 13.68
CA VAL A 188 -2.41 -19.30 12.83
C VAL A 188 -3.08 -19.84 11.56
N LYS A 189 -4.23 -20.51 11.68
CA LYS A 189 -5.00 -21.02 10.53
C LYS A 189 -5.53 -19.89 9.63
N HIS A 190 -5.95 -18.76 10.19
CA HIS A 190 -6.40 -17.60 9.42
C HIS A 190 -5.24 -16.98 8.63
N ASN A 191 -4.07 -16.85 9.24
CA ASN A 191 -2.87 -16.32 8.59
C ASN A 191 -2.34 -17.27 7.50
N GLU A 192 -2.38 -18.59 7.73
CA GLU A 192 -2.06 -19.61 6.73
C GLU A 192 -3.05 -19.57 5.55
N ALA A 193 -4.35 -19.53 5.83
CA ALA A 193 -5.39 -19.40 4.80
C ALA A 193 -5.27 -18.09 4.00
N ASN A 194 -4.93 -16.97 4.65
CA ASN A 194 -4.66 -15.70 3.98
C ASN A 194 -3.39 -15.75 3.12
N SER A 195 -2.34 -16.45 3.56
CA SER A 195 -1.13 -16.66 2.76
C SER A 195 -1.44 -17.45 1.49
N ILE A 196 -2.18 -18.56 1.63
CA ILE A 196 -2.65 -19.40 0.51
C ILE A 196 -3.60 -18.60 -0.41
N LYS A 197 -4.49 -17.77 0.15
CA LYS A 197 -5.35 -16.87 -0.64
C LYS A 197 -4.50 -15.91 -1.48
N LYS A 198 -3.50 -15.24 -0.90
CA LYS A 198 -2.61 -14.30 -1.60
C LYS A 198 -1.82 -14.98 -2.73
N THR A 199 -1.37 -16.22 -2.55
CA THR A 199 -0.68 -16.95 -3.63
C THR A 199 -1.65 -17.32 -4.75
N TYR A 200 -2.88 -17.74 -4.44
CA TYR A 200 -3.92 -17.94 -5.47
C TYR A 200 -4.32 -16.65 -6.18
N GLU A 201 -4.46 -15.52 -5.47
CA GLU A 201 -4.72 -14.20 -6.08
C GLU A 201 -3.60 -13.80 -7.05
N THR A 202 -2.34 -14.06 -6.68
CA THR A 202 -1.17 -13.83 -7.54
C THR A 202 -1.18 -14.73 -8.78
N ILE A 203 -1.51 -16.01 -8.62
CA ILE A 203 -1.65 -16.96 -9.75
C ILE A 203 -2.79 -16.52 -10.68
N VAL A 204 -3.95 -16.14 -10.14
CA VAL A 204 -5.10 -15.66 -10.92
C VAL A 204 -4.78 -14.35 -11.65
N LYS A 205 -4.06 -13.42 -11.02
CA LYS A 205 -3.59 -12.19 -11.68
C LYS A 205 -2.70 -12.53 -12.88
N ARG A 206 -1.69 -13.37 -12.67
CA ARG A 206 -0.79 -13.83 -13.74
C ARG A 206 -1.52 -14.56 -14.87
N LEU A 207 -2.47 -15.45 -14.56
CA LEU A 207 -3.27 -16.14 -15.58
C LEU A 207 -4.17 -15.19 -16.38
N LYS A 208 -4.66 -14.09 -15.77
CA LYS A 208 -5.39 -13.04 -16.49
C LYS A 208 -4.46 -12.23 -17.41
N GLU A 209 -3.25 -11.92 -16.96
CA GLU A 209 -2.22 -11.25 -17.77
C GLU A 209 -1.79 -12.14 -18.95
N GLU A 210 -1.52 -13.43 -18.71
CA GLU A 210 -1.21 -14.41 -19.76
C GLU A 210 -2.38 -14.58 -20.75
N ARG A 211 -3.64 -14.56 -20.28
CA ARG A 211 -4.84 -14.57 -21.15
C ARG A 211 -4.88 -13.35 -22.07
N MET A 212 -4.62 -12.14 -21.57
CA MET A 212 -4.54 -10.94 -22.42
C MET A 212 -3.35 -11.01 -23.40
N GLY A 213 -2.24 -11.63 -22.99
CA GLY A 213 -1.11 -11.93 -23.87
C GLY A 213 -1.45 -12.86 -25.04
N PHE A 214 -2.30 -13.88 -24.81
CA PHE A 214 -2.76 -14.77 -25.88
C PHE A 214 -3.62 -14.06 -26.92
N ASP A 215 -4.49 -13.13 -26.53
CA ASP A 215 -5.30 -12.36 -27.49
C ASP A 215 -4.40 -11.52 -28.43
N ASN A 216 -3.29 -10.96 -27.93
CA ASN A 216 -2.30 -10.26 -28.74
C ASN A 216 -1.51 -11.20 -29.68
N GLN A 217 -1.12 -12.39 -29.19
CA GLN A 217 -0.45 -13.40 -30.02
C GLN A 217 -1.37 -13.93 -31.13
N LEU A 218 -2.65 -14.16 -30.81
CA LEU A 218 -3.67 -14.57 -31.78
C LEU A 218 -3.84 -13.50 -32.86
N GLN A 219 -4.02 -12.22 -32.49
CA GLN A 219 -4.11 -11.13 -33.46
C GLN A 219 -2.85 -11.01 -34.34
N ALA A 220 -1.65 -11.24 -33.80
CA ALA A 220 -0.43 -11.24 -34.61
C ALA A 220 -0.42 -12.40 -35.63
N ILE A 221 -0.83 -13.60 -35.20
CA ILE A 221 -0.98 -14.76 -36.09
C ILE A 221 -2.06 -14.50 -37.15
N GLU A 222 -3.22 -13.96 -36.79
CA GLU A 222 -4.29 -13.60 -37.75
C GLU A 222 -3.84 -12.55 -38.77
N ARG A 223 -3.07 -11.54 -38.35
CA ARG A 223 -2.50 -10.53 -39.27
C ARG A 223 -1.51 -11.17 -40.25
N THR A 224 -0.65 -12.06 -39.78
CA THR A 224 0.30 -12.77 -40.66
C THR A 224 -0.40 -13.78 -41.58
N LEU A 225 -1.45 -14.46 -41.12
CA LEU A 225 -2.31 -15.32 -41.95
C LEU A 225 -2.96 -14.51 -43.07
N LYS A 226 -3.64 -13.39 -42.76
CA LYS A 226 -4.26 -12.50 -43.75
C LYS A 226 -3.25 -11.88 -44.72
N SER A 227 -2.00 -11.69 -44.31
CA SER A 227 -0.93 -11.30 -45.24
C SER A 227 -0.62 -12.44 -46.20
N LYS A 228 -0.45 -13.68 -45.70
CA LYS A 228 -0.13 -14.86 -46.51
C LYS A 228 -1.28 -15.31 -47.42
N GLU A 229 -2.52 -15.06 -47.03
CA GLU A 229 -3.70 -15.25 -47.89
C GLU A 229 -3.64 -14.32 -49.10
N ARG A 230 -3.34 -13.02 -48.91
CA ARG A 230 -3.12 -12.07 -50.02
C ARG A 230 -1.92 -12.44 -50.88
N ASP A 231 -0.78 -12.76 -50.27
CA ASP A 231 0.41 -13.23 -51.01
C ASP A 231 0.09 -14.46 -51.88
N TYR A 232 -0.80 -15.34 -51.40
CA TYR A 232 -1.25 -16.52 -52.12
C TYR A 232 -2.24 -16.19 -53.25
N GLU A 233 -3.19 -15.28 -53.03
CA GLU A 233 -4.10 -14.77 -54.06
C GLU A 233 -3.34 -14.07 -55.19
N GLU A 234 -2.37 -13.21 -54.86
CA GLU A 234 -1.47 -12.57 -55.84
C GLU A 234 -0.64 -13.60 -56.62
N LEU A 235 -0.09 -14.62 -55.94
CA LEU A 235 0.65 -15.70 -56.60
C LEU A 235 -0.25 -16.57 -57.50
N LEU A 236 -1.51 -16.76 -57.12
CA LEU A 236 -2.49 -17.52 -57.92
C LEU A 236 -2.85 -16.76 -59.21
N LEU A 237 -3.07 -15.45 -59.12
CA LEU A 237 -3.28 -14.57 -60.27
C LEU A 237 -2.05 -14.59 -61.20
N LEU A 238 -0.85 -14.37 -60.65
CA LEU A 238 0.40 -14.44 -61.42
C LEU A 238 0.61 -15.83 -62.07
N SER A 239 0.19 -16.90 -61.40
CA SER A 239 0.21 -18.24 -61.97
C SER A 239 -0.75 -18.36 -63.15
N HIS A 240 -1.97 -17.82 -63.05
CA HIS A 240 -2.93 -17.82 -64.16
C HIS A 240 -2.40 -17.03 -65.37
N ASP A 241 -1.83 -15.85 -65.15
CA ASP A 241 -1.20 -15.03 -66.18
C ASP A 241 -0.04 -15.77 -66.86
N ALA A 242 0.81 -16.44 -66.08
CA ALA A 242 1.92 -17.25 -66.60
C ALA A 242 1.43 -18.48 -67.39
N TYR A 243 0.33 -19.11 -66.98
CA TYR A 243 -0.32 -20.17 -67.76
C TYR A 243 -0.87 -19.63 -69.08
N HIS A 244 -1.55 -18.48 -69.06
CA HIS A 244 -2.13 -17.88 -70.26
C HIS A 244 -1.05 -17.44 -71.26
N ALA A 245 0.02 -16.78 -70.79
CA ALA A 245 1.17 -16.41 -71.61
C ALA A 245 1.85 -17.64 -72.23
N LYS A 246 1.95 -18.75 -71.49
CA LYS A 246 2.45 -20.04 -72.02
C LYS A 246 1.51 -20.59 -73.09
N GLU A 247 0.20 -20.61 -72.87
CA GLU A 247 -0.77 -21.10 -73.86
C GLU A 247 -0.75 -20.26 -75.14
N MET A 248 -0.66 -18.93 -75.02
CA MET A 248 -0.47 -18.03 -76.17
C MET A 248 0.81 -18.36 -76.94
N ALA A 249 1.95 -18.49 -76.26
CA ALA A 249 3.21 -18.85 -76.90
C ALA A 249 3.18 -20.25 -77.56
N GLN A 250 2.47 -21.21 -76.96
CA GLN A 250 2.27 -22.54 -77.57
C GLN A 250 1.35 -22.49 -78.80
N ALA A 251 0.30 -21.66 -78.78
CA ALA A 251 -0.58 -21.44 -79.92
C ALA A 251 0.12 -20.71 -81.07
N GLU A 252 0.96 -19.71 -80.76
CA GLU A 252 1.81 -19.03 -81.74
C GLU A 252 2.85 -19.98 -82.35
N LEU A 253 3.52 -20.80 -81.53
CA LEU A 253 4.45 -21.82 -82.00
C LEU A 253 3.75 -22.81 -82.95
N HIS A 254 2.58 -23.34 -82.57
CA HIS A 254 1.83 -24.26 -83.42
C HIS A 254 1.39 -23.60 -84.74
N ARG A 255 0.96 -22.34 -84.73
CA ARG A 255 0.64 -21.59 -85.96
C ARG A 255 1.87 -21.40 -86.84
N PHE A 256 3.04 -21.13 -86.26
CA PHE A 256 4.29 -21.00 -86.98
C PHE A 256 4.75 -22.35 -87.58
N GLU A 257 4.70 -23.43 -86.80
CA GLU A 257 5.01 -24.79 -87.26
C GLU A 257 4.09 -25.23 -88.42
N GLN A 258 2.79 -24.95 -88.30
CA GLN A 258 1.83 -25.18 -89.38
C GLN A 258 2.18 -24.36 -90.64
N GLY A 259 2.46 -23.07 -90.50
CA GLY A 259 2.86 -22.22 -91.63
C GLY A 259 4.14 -22.70 -92.34
N VAL A 260 5.15 -23.13 -91.58
CA VAL A 260 6.40 -23.72 -92.12
C VAL A 260 6.12 -25.06 -92.82
N MET A 261 5.19 -25.87 -92.29
CA MET A 261 4.78 -27.14 -92.93
C MET A 261 3.99 -26.90 -94.22
N GLU A 262 3.11 -25.91 -94.26
CA GLU A 262 2.37 -25.50 -95.45
C GLU A 262 3.31 -24.93 -96.53
N GLU A 263 4.24 -24.05 -96.16
CA GLU A 263 5.25 -23.51 -97.07
C GLU A 263 6.17 -24.61 -97.64
N ARG A 264 6.57 -25.59 -96.80
CA ARG A 264 7.34 -26.75 -97.24
C ARG A 264 6.54 -27.62 -98.21
N ASN A 265 5.27 -27.92 -97.90
CA ASN A 265 4.39 -28.68 -98.79
C ASN A 265 4.17 -27.96 -100.12
N GLN A 266 4.07 -26.63 -100.10
CA GLN A 266 3.94 -25.81 -101.30
C GLN A 266 5.22 -25.84 -102.15
N ARG A 267 6.40 -25.69 -101.53
CA ARG A 267 7.69 -25.86 -102.22
C ARG A 267 7.87 -27.27 -102.80
N ASP A 268 7.49 -28.31 -102.06
CA ASP A 268 7.59 -29.70 -102.52
C ASP A 268 6.64 -29.96 -103.71
N ARG A 269 5.43 -29.37 -103.74
CA ARG A 269 4.53 -29.37 -104.90
C ARG A 269 5.15 -28.66 -106.11
N GLU A 270 5.64 -27.43 -105.93
CA GLU A 270 6.27 -26.68 -107.03
C GLU A 270 7.49 -27.39 -107.62
N VAL A 271 8.28 -28.07 -106.78
CA VAL A 271 9.40 -28.91 -107.23
C VAL A 271 8.91 -30.13 -108.00
N GLN A 272 7.80 -30.76 -107.60
CA GLN A 272 7.16 -31.84 -108.36
C GLN A 272 6.63 -31.35 -109.71
N ASP A 273 5.91 -30.23 -109.76
CA ASP A 273 5.36 -29.64 -110.99
C ASP A 273 6.48 -29.27 -111.97
N LYS A 274 7.55 -28.62 -111.48
CA LYS A 274 8.75 -28.30 -112.28
C LYS A 274 9.44 -29.57 -112.77
N LYS A 275 9.50 -30.63 -111.96
CA LYS A 275 10.07 -31.93 -112.36
C LYS A 275 9.24 -32.60 -113.47
N ILE A 276 7.93 -32.60 -113.36
CA ILE A 276 7.01 -33.11 -114.40
C ILE A 276 7.19 -32.31 -115.71
N LEU A 277 7.28 -30.98 -115.64
CA LEU A 277 7.51 -30.13 -116.82
C LEU A 277 8.87 -30.41 -117.50
N VAL A 278 9.93 -30.62 -116.71
CA VAL A 278 11.24 -31.02 -117.22
C VAL A 278 11.19 -32.41 -117.86
N GLU A 279 10.53 -33.37 -117.24
CA GLU A 279 10.36 -34.73 -117.77
C GLU A 279 9.55 -34.74 -119.09
N GLN A 280 8.49 -33.94 -119.17
CA GLN A 280 7.74 -33.70 -120.41
C GLN A 280 8.62 -33.07 -121.50
N ARG A 281 9.45 -32.06 -121.17
CA ARG A 281 10.41 -31.46 -122.12
C ARG A 281 11.46 -32.46 -122.58
N VAL A 282 12.01 -33.29 -121.69
CA VAL A 282 12.99 -34.32 -122.05
C VAL A 282 12.34 -35.37 -122.95
N ALA A 283 11.11 -35.80 -122.66
CA ALA A 283 10.36 -36.72 -123.51
C ALA A 283 10.03 -36.11 -124.89
N MET A 284 9.70 -34.83 -124.96
CA MET A 284 9.46 -34.11 -126.22
C MET A 284 10.75 -33.94 -127.04
N ASN A 285 11.84 -33.52 -126.40
CA ASN A 285 13.15 -33.42 -127.04
C ASN A 285 13.64 -34.79 -127.54
N LYS A 286 13.46 -35.86 -126.76
CA LYS A 286 13.79 -37.22 -127.20
C LYS A 286 12.97 -37.64 -128.43
N LYS A 287 11.65 -37.37 -128.44
CA LYS A 287 10.81 -37.59 -129.64
C LYS A 287 11.31 -36.79 -130.84
N LEU A 288 11.74 -35.54 -130.65
CA LEU A 288 12.33 -34.73 -131.71
C LEU A 288 13.69 -35.25 -132.19
N GLU A 289 14.55 -35.74 -131.28
CA GLU A 289 15.82 -36.38 -131.64
C GLU A 289 15.61 -37.69 -132.39
N ASP A 290 14.64 -38.51 -131.98
CA ASP A 290 14.30 -39.77 -132.64
C ASP A 290 13.72 -39.48 -134.05
N LEU A 291 12.81 -38.51 -134.19
CA LEU A 291 12.33 -38.00 -135.48
C LEU A 291 13.44 -37.37 -136.34
N GLN A 292 14.43 -36.69 -135.72
CA GLN A 292 15.57 -36.13 -136.45
C GLN A 292 16.58 -37.18 -136.88
N LYS A 293 16.73 -38.30 -136.16
CA LYS A 293 17.52 -39.45 -136.61
C LYS A 293 16.83 -40.12 -137.79
N GLU A 294 15.54 -40.39 -137.67
CA GLU A 294 14.72 -40.95 -138.76
C GLU A 294 14.75 -40.03 -139.99
N LEU A 295 14.56 -38.71 -139.81
CA LEU A 295 14.71 -37.73 -140.88
C LEU A 295 16.12 -37.72 -141.46
N LYS A 296 17.19 -37.76 -140.66
CA LYS A 296 18.58 -37.83 -141.15
C LYS A 296 18.90 -39.14 -141.87
N GLU A 297 18.28 -40.25 -141.51
CA GLU A 297 18.34 -41.49 -142.29
C GLU A 297 17.60 -41.32 -143.63
N THR A 298 16.44 -40.65 -143.66
CA THR A 298 15.76 -40.31 -144.93
C THR A 298 16.46 -39.21 -145.74
N GLU A 299 17.20 -38.29 -145.12
CA GLU A 299 17.98 -37.24 -145.78
C GLU A 299 19.31 -37.79 -146.28
N ALA A 300 19.94 -38.75 -145.60
CA ALA A 300 21.04 -39.53 -146.16
C ALA A 300 20.59 -40.34 -147.39
N ALA A 301 19.34 -40.79 -147.43
CA ALA A 301 18.73 -41.39 -148.62
C ALA A 301 18.39 -40.35 -149.72
N LYS A 302 17.89 -39.17 -149.35
CA LYS A 302 17.51 -38.09 -150.29
C LYS A 302 18.67 -37.18 -150.74
N ALA A 303 19.82 -37.20 -150.07
CA ALA A 303 21.04 -36.50 -150.47
C ALA A 303 21.67 -37.09 -151.75
N LYS A 304 21.18 -38.24 -152.22
CA LYS A 304 21.44 -38.74 -153.58
C LYS A 304 20.56 -38.12 -154.67
N GLU A 305 19.56 -37.30 -154.32
CA GLU A 305 18.51 -36.86 -155.26
C GLU A 305 17.99 -35.44 -154.94
N LYS A 306 18.88 -34.42 -155.01
CA LYS A 306 18.51 -33.03 -155.36
C LYS A 306 19.73 -32.10 -155.60
N GLN A 307 20.29 -32.20 -156.80
CA GLN A 307 20.86 -31.03 -157.50
C GLN A 307 19.72 -30.28 -158.23
N MET A 308 19.93 -28.98 -158.52
CA MET A 308 19.02 -28.06 -159.27
C MET A 308 17.69 -27.73 -158.55
N THR A 309 17.23 -26.48 -158.34
CA THR A 309 17.36 -25.18 -159.04
C THR A 309 16.91 -24.00 -158.14
N ASP A 310 17.60 -22.85 -158.26
CA ASP A 310 17.16 -21.45 -158.48
C ASP A 310 15.65 -21.06 -158.38
N MET A 311 15.23 -19.80 -158.17
CA MET A 311 15.79 -18.50 -157.67
C MET A 311 14.63 -17.44 -157.77
N ALA A 312 14.78 -16.24 -157.16
CA ALA A 312 13.95 -15.03 -157.38
C ALA A 312 12.50 -15.03 -156.82
N ALA A 313 11.86 -13.90 -156.50
CA ALA A 313 12.34 -12.55 -156.22
C ALA A 313 11.33 -11.75 -155.38
N THR A 314 11.89 -10.77 -154.67
CA THR A 314 11.28 -9.52 -154.17
C THR A 314 10.19 -8.90 -155.06
N SER A 315 9.07 -8.47 -154.46
CA SER A 315 8.48 -7.10 -154.56
C SER A 315 7.07 -7.08 -153.95
N ASP A 316 6.81 -6.22 -152.97
CA ASP A 316 5.93 -5.05 -153.17
C ASP A 316 5.69 -4.31 -151.84
N LEU A 317 6.00 -3.02 -151.86
CA LEU A 317 5.71 -2.06 -150.81
C LEU A 317 4.90 -0.93 -151.44
N THR A 318 3.96 -0.36 -150.69
CA THR A 318 3.33 0.97 -150.96
C THR A 318 2.08 1.00 -151.84
N ALA A 319 0.93 0.77 -151.21
CA ALA A 319 -0.28 1.58 -151.40
C ALA A 319 -0.90 1.76 -149.99
N GLY A 320 -1.38 2.91 -149.55
CA GLY A 320 -1.74 4.11 -150.29
C GLY A 320 -2.85 4.82 -149.53
N ILE A 321 -2.48 5.47 -148.42
CA ILE A 321 -2.93 6.81 -148.02
C ILE A 321 -4.37 7.16 -148.44
N SER A 322 -5.36 6.64 -147.70
CA SER A 322 -6.75 7.12 -147.69
C SER A 322 -7.50 6.66 -146.43
N ASN A 323 -6.77 6.46 -145.32
CA ASN A 323 -7.33 5.85 -144.11
C ASN A 323 -7.04 6.62 -142.81
N ASP A 324 -6.29 7.73 -142.82
CA ASP A 324 -5.79 8.39 -141.58
C ASP A 324 -6.86 8.65 -140.52
N TYR A 325 -8.05 9.16 -140.89
CA TYR A 325 -9.14 9.37 -139.92
C TYR A 325 -9.69 8.06 -139.33
N ALA A 326 -9.86 7.03 -140.16
CA ALA A 326 -10.31 5.72 -139.71
C ALA A 326 -9.18 4.94 -138.99
N GLN A 327 -7.92 5.31 -139.23
CA GLN A 327 -6.72 4.72 -138.63
C GLN A 327 -6.41 5.37 -137.29
N GLU A 328 -6.65 6.67 -137.11
CA GLU A 328 -6.66 7.33 -135.80
C GLU A 328 -7.80 6.85 -134.90
N GLU A 329 -9.03 6.67 -135.44
CA GLU A 329 -10.11 6.08 -134.65
C GLU A 329 -9.85 4.61 -134.33
N ARG A 330 -9.26 3.83 -135.26
CA ARG A 330 -8.81 2.46 -134.97
C ARG A 330 -7.69 2.44 -133.94
N GLN A 331 -6.70 3.34 -134.01
CA GLN A 331 -5.64 3.44 -133.01
C GLN A 331 -6.21 3.82 -131.65
N LYS A 332 -7.11 4.80 -131.54
CA LYS A 332 -7.77 5.11 -130.26
C LYS A 332 -8.59 3.92 -129.73
N LEU A 333 -9.26 3.18 -130.62
CA LEU A 333 -10.00 1.96 -130.24
C LEU A 333 -9.05 0.83 -129.83
N GLU A 334 -7.88 0.72 -130.45
CA GLU A 334 -6.81 -0.26 -130.18
C GLU A 334 -6.08 0.10 -128.88
N ASP A 335 -5.79 1.38 -128.61
CA ASP A 335 -5.29 1.92 -127.34
C ASP A 335 -6.28 1.64 -126.20
N TYR A 336 -7.58 1.89 -126.41
CA TYR A 336 -8.62 1.54 -125.43
C TYR A 336 -8.77 0.03 -125.25
N GLN A 337 -8.60 -0.77 -126.32
CA GLN A 337 -8.64 -2.23 -126.24
C GLN A 337 -7.39 -2.80 -125.54
N GLU A 338 -6.21 -2.21 -125.74
CA GLU A 338 -4.96 -2.57 -125.07
C GLU A 338 -5.01 -2.16 -123.59
N ALA A 339 -5.46 -0.94 -123.28
CA ALA A 339 -5.70 -0.52 -121.91
C ALA A 339 -6.76 -1.39 -121.21
N PHE A 340 -7.82 -1.79 -121.92
CA PHE A 340 -8.84 -2.69 -121.39
C PHE A 340 -8.29 -4.11 -121.17
N ASN A 341 -7.52 -4.65 -122.12
CA ASN A 341 -6.84 -5.94 -121.97
C ASN A 341 -5.82 -5.90 -120.82
N ALA A 342 -5.07 -4.80 -120.65
CA ALA A 342 -4.15 -4.63 -119.52
C ALA A 342 -4.87 -4.58 -118.16
N ILE A 343 -6.04 -3.91 -118.08
CA ILE A 343 -6.89 -3.93 -116.88
C ILE A 343 -7.46 -5.33 -116.65
N LYS A 344 -7.91 -6.02 -117.70
CA LYS A 344 -8.42 -7.40 -117.65
C LYS A 344 -7.37 -8.40 -117.19
N ASP A 345 -6.14 -8.31 -117.69
CA ASP A 345 -5.01 -9.16 -117.30
C ASP A 345 -4.54 -8.84 -115.87
N ALA A 346 -4.57 -7.57 -115.45
CA ALA A 346 -4.20 -7.15 -114.09
C ALA A 346 -5.27 -7.48 -113.03
N THR A 347 -6.56 -7.51 -113.39
CA THR A 347 -7.67 -7.86 -112.49
C THR A 347 -8.08 -9.33 -112.56
N GLY A 348 -7.73 -10.04 -113.64
CA GLY A 348 -8.03 -11.47 -113.84
C GLY A 348 -9.50 -11.77 -114.10
N VAL A 349 -10.26 -10.86 -114.73
CA VAL A 349 -11.72 -10.94 -114.87
C VAL A 349 -12.19 -10.67 -116.30
N ASP A 350 -13.00 -11.58 -116.85
CA ASP A 350 -13.43 -11.52 -118.25
C ASP A 350 -14.55 -10.52 -118.55
N ASP A 351 -15.42 -10.20 -117.59
CA ASP A 351 -16.61 -9.35 -117.76
C ASP A 351 -16.37 -7.91 -117.24
N VAL A 352 -16.63 -6.93 -118.12
CA VAL A 352 -16.59 -5.48 -117.84
C VAL A 352 -17.37 -5.13 -116.57
N ASN A 353 -18.55 -5.73 -116.37
CA ASN A 353 -19.42 -5.39 -115.26
C ASN A 353 -18.90 -5.95 -113.91
N GLU A 354 -18.24 -7.11 -113.93
CA GLU A 354 -17.56 -7.66 -112.76
C GLU A 354 -16.29 -6.86 -112.43
N VAL A 355 -15.54 -6.39 -113.44
CA VAL A 355 -14.42 -5.45 -113.24
C VAL A 355 -14.90 -4.18 -112.55
N ILE A 356 -15.98 -3.55 -113.03
CA ILE A 356 -16.56 -2.34 -112.41
C ILE A 356 -17.02 -2.62 -110.96
N GLN A 357 -17.69 -3.75 -110.70
CA GLN A 357 -18.09 -4.11 -109.34
C GLN A 357 -16.88 -4.37 -108.41
N LYS A 358 -15.80 -5.00 -108.90
CA LYS A 358 -14.57 -5.15 -108.12
C LYS A 358 -13.88 -3.83 -107.84
N PHE A 359 -13.78 -2.92 -108.81
CA PHE A 359 -13.26 -1.57 -108.57
C PHE A 359 -14.10 -0.81 -107.53
N LEU A 360 -15.43 -0.81 -107.67
CA LEU A 360 -16.31 -0.12 -106.71
C LEU A 360 -16.24 -0.74 -105.31
N THR A 361 -16.21 -2.08 -105.19
CA THR A 361 -16.07 -2.75 -103.87
C THR A 361 -14.67 -2.63 -103.28
N GLN A 362 -13.63 -2.53 -104.11
CA GLN A 362 -12.26 -2.23 -103.70
C GLN A 362 -12.11 -0.78 -103.23
N GLU A 363 -12.73 0.19 -103.91
CA GLU A 363 -12.81 1.58 -103.47
C GLU A 363 -13.60 1.70 -102.16
N ASP A 364 -14.72 0.99 -102.03
CA ASP A 364 -15.52 0.93 -100.80
C ASP A 364 -14.74 0.34 -99.62
N THR A 365 -13.98 -0.73 -99.85
CA THR A 365 -13.15 -1.37 -98.81
C THR A 365 -11.92 -0.53 -98.48
N GLN A 366 -11.29 0.11 -99.47
CA GLN A 366 -10.24 1.12 -99.25
C GLN A 366 -10.77 2.30 -98.42
N ASN A 367 -11.95 2.83 -98.74
CA ASN A 367 -12.58 3.93 -97.98
C ASN A 367 -12.94 3.50 -96.55
N LYS A 368 -13.45 2.28 -96.35
CA LYS A 368 -13.70 1.71 -95.01
C LYS A 368 -12.40 1.52 -94.22
N LEU A 369 -11.33 1.01 -94.84
CA LEU A 369 -10.01 0.87 -94.23
C LEU A 369 -9.38 2.22 -93.90
N GLN A 370 -9.48 3.22 -94.80
CA GLN A 370 -8.95 4.56 -94.58
C GLN A 370 -9.72 5.31 -93.47
N LYS A 371 -11.04 5.09 -93.37
CA LYS A 371 -11.85 5.56 -92.25
C LYS A 371 -11.43 4.88 -90.95
N GLY A 372 -11.30 3.55 -90.93
CA GLY A 372 -10.82 2.79 -89.77
C GLY A 372 -9.40 3.18 -89.32
N MET A 373 -8.49 3.46 -90.26
CA MET A 373 -7.17 4.02 -89.95
C MET A 373 -7.27 5.40 -89.29
N LYS A 374 -8.13 6.29 -89.77
CA LYS A 374 -8.36 7.62 -89.15
C LYS A 374 -8.98 7.49 -87.75
N GLU A 375 -9.94 6.59 -87.57
CA GLU A 375 -10.58 6.34 -86.26
C GLU A 375 -9.61 5.70 -85.25
N ASN A 376 -8.79 4.75 -85.69
CA ASN A 376 -7.74 4.16 -84.86
C ASN A 376 -6.65 5.19 -84.51
N GLN A 377 -6.22 6.02 -85.47
CA GLN A 377 -5.24 7.10 -85.24
C GLN A 377 -5.76 8.11 -84.21
N ALA A 378 -7.01 8.58 -84.36
CA ALA A 378 -7.64 9.48 -83.38
C ALA A 378 -7.79 8.81 -81.99
N THR A 379 -8.02 7.50 -81.95
CA THR A 379 -8.09 6.73 -80.69
C THR A 379 -6.71 6.62 -80.02
N ILE A 380 -5.65 6.41 -80.79
CA ILE A 380 -4.26 6.42 -80.30
C ILE A 380 -3.93 7.79 -79.73
N GLU A 381 -4.20 8.87 -80.46
CA GLU A 381 -3.94 10.25 -80.00
C GLU A 381 -4.68 10.57 -78.69
N ARG A 382 -5.96 10.19 -78.56
CA ARG A 382 -6.73 10.32 -77.32
C ARG A 382 -6.09 9.57 -76.15
N LEU A 383 -5.65 8.33 -76.37
CA LEU A 383 -5.00 7.50 -75.35
C LEU A 383 -3.61 8.02 -74.97
N GLU A 384 -2.87 8.59 -75.93
CA GLU A 384 -1.58 9.24 -75.65
C GLU A 384 -1.74 10.51 -74.82
N ASP A 385 -2.78 11.31 -75.07
CA ASP A 385 -3.11 12.50 -74.27
C ASP A 385 -3.64 12.14 -72.88
N GLU A 386 -4.45 11.09 -72.74
CA GLU A 386 -4.84 10.55 -71.42
C GLU A 386 -3.61 10.03 -70.65
N ARG A 387 -2.73 9.27 -71.30
CA ARG A 387 -1.45 8.84 -70.71
C ARG A 387 -0.58 10.04 -70.31
N ARG A 388 -0.57 11.11 -71.10
CA ARG A 388 0.18 12.34 -70.81
C ARG A 388 -0.40 13.06 -69.59
N LYS A 389 -1.73 13.26 -69.54
CA LYS A 389 -2.43 13.84 -68.38
C LYS A 389 -2.19 13.04 -67.11
N ILE A 390 -2.31 11.71 -67.15
CA ILE A 390 -2.06 10.83 -66.00
C ILE A 390 -0.58 10.91 -65.58
N ARG A 391 0.37 10.95 -66.52
CA ARG A 391 1.79 11.17 -66.18
C ARG A 391 2.02 12.52 -65.52
N THR A 392 1.46 13.61 -66.04
CA THR A 392 1.56 14.94 -65.42
C THR A 392 0.92 14.97 -64.05
N GLN A 393 -0.23 14.32 -63.83
CA GLN A 393 -0.84 14.16 -62.50
C GLN A 393 0.02 13.32 -61.56
N VAL A 394 0.68 12.26 -62.05
CA VAL A 394 1.61 11.45 -61.25
C VAL A 394 2.89 12.21 -60.92
N GLU A 395 3.40 13.03 -61.83
CA GLU A 395 4.53 13.93 -61.60
C GLU A 395 4.14 15.05 -60.62
N GLU A 396 2.99 15.69 -60.81
CA GLU A 396 2.43 16.67 -59.89
C GLU A 396 2.20 16.06 -58.50
N LEU A 397 1.68 14.84 -58.40
CA LEU A 397 1.55 14.13 -57.12
C LEU A 397 2.93 13.82 -56.51
N LYS A 398 3.92 13.38 -57.29
CA LYS A 398 5.30 13.09 -56.85
C LYS A 398 6.06 14.35 -56.39
N PHE A 399 5.88 15.47 -57.07
CA PHE A 399 6.49 16.75 -56.70
C PHE A 399 5.66 17.51 -55.65
N SER A 400 4.36 17.24 -55.52
CA SER A 400 3.54 17.55 -54.35
C SER A 400 3.97 16.73 -53.14
N THR A 401 4.48 15.50 -53.32
CA THR A 401 5.26 14.79 -52.28
C THR A 401 6.64 15.39 -52.00
N GLY A 402 7.09 16.38 -52.78
CA GLY A 402 8.30 17.16 -52.54
C GLY A 402 8.27 17.94 -51.21
N GLY A 403 7.09 18.18 -50.64
CA GLY A 403 6.93 18.60 -49.24
C GLY A 403 7.19 17.47 -48.23
N ALA A 404 8.23 16.66 -48.42
CA ALA A 404 8.58 15.56 -47.51
C ALA A 404 9.06 16.09 -46.14
N ALA A 405 9.76 17.23 -46.13
CA ALA A 405 10.13 17.94 -44.91
C ALA A 405 8.89 18.40 -44.13
N ASN A 406 7.98 19.14 -44.76
CA ASN A 406 6.78 19.66 -44.10
C ASN A 406 5.82 18.54 -43.65
N ARG A 407 5.76 17.38 -44.35
CA ARG A 407 4.97 16.23 -43.89
C ARG A 407 5.60 15.52 -42.70
N ARG A 408 6.94 15.36 -42.67
CA ARG A 408 7.62 14.85 -41.48
C ARG A 408 7.44 15.80 -40.32
N GLN A 409 7.73 17.08 -40.50
CA GLN A 409 7.55 18.08 -39.45
C GLN A 409 6.10 18.15 -38.94
N ALA A 410 5.09 18.06 -39.81
CA ALA A 410 3.70 17.96 -39.37
C ALA A 410 3.36 16.66 -38.63
N ILE A 411 3.97 15.52 -39.03
CA ILE A 411 3.83 14.25 -38.30
C ILE A 411 4.51 14.36 -36.93
N ASP A 412 5.75 14.87 -36.86
CA ASP A 412 6.51 15.10 -35.64
C ASP A 412 5.76 16.06 -34.69
N ASP A 413 5.15 17.13 -35.22
CA ASP A 413 4.30 18.07 -34.48
C ASP A 413 3.01 17.39 -33.97
N PHE A 414 2.37 16.53 -34.78
CA PHE A 414 1.20 15.75 -34.34
C PHE A 414 1.56 14.69 -33.30
N GLU A 415 2.70 13.99 -33.44
CA GLU A 415 3.21 13.03 -32.48
C GLU A 415 3.57 13.73 -31.16
N LYS A 416 4.19 14.91 -31.22
CA LYS A 416 4.45 15.76 -30.05
C LYS A 416 3.16 16.22 -29.39
N HIS A 417 2.19 16.72 -30.15
CA HIS A 417 0.88 17.10 -29.59
C HIS A 417 0.12 15.91 -28.99
N LEU A 418 0.26 14.71 -29.57
CA LEU A 418 -0.31 13.49 -29.04
C LEU A 418 0.38 13.07 -27.74
N ALA A 419 1.72 13.14 -27.66
CA ALA A 419 2.48 12.88 -26.44
C ALA A 419 2.18 13.89 -25.32
N GLU A 420 2.08 15.18 -25.64
CA GLU A 420 1.65 16.20 -24.68
C GLU A 420 0.21 15.97 -24.19
N ALA A 421 -0.69 15.50 -25.06
CA ALA A 421 -2.07 15.21 -24.71
C ALA A 421 -2.20 13.95 -23.83
N THR A 422 -1.45 12.89 -24.13
CA THR A 422 -1.42 11.68 -23.29
C THR A 422 -0.78 11.94 -21.93
N GLU A 423 0.29 12.74 -21.87
CA GLU A 423 0.90 13.12 -20.58
C GLU A 423 -0.06 13.99 -19.74
N LYS A 424 -0.73 14.98 -20.35
CA LYS A 424 -1.78 15.77 -19.68
C LYS A 424 -2.95 14.88 -19.21
N PHE A 425 -3.33 13.87 -19.99
CA PHE A 425 -4.36 12.90 -19.62
C PHE A 425 -3.92 12.05 -18.41
N GLU A 426 -2.74 11.44 -18.43
CA GLU A 426 -2.25 10.62 -17.31
C GLU A 426 -2.01 11.45 -16.04
N ARG A 427 -1.48 12.68 -16.15
CA ARG A 427 -1.38 13.62 -15.01
C ARG A 427 -2.75 13.96 -14.42
N ASN A 428 -3.77 14.18 -15.24
CA ASN A 428 -5.12 14.45 -14.76
C ASN A 428 -5.79 13.20 -14.20
N ARG A 429 -5.62 12.04 -14.83
CA ARG A 429 -6.08 10.74 -14.33
C ARG A 429 -5.50 10.45 -12.95
N GLY A 430 -4.20 10.63 -12.74
CA GLY A 430 -3.57 10.48 -11.42
C GLY A 430 -4.03 11.52 -10.37
N LYS A 431 -4.57 12.68 -10.79
CA LYS A 431 -5.29 13.59 -9.88
C LYS A 431 -6.69 13.06 -9.56
N TYR A 432 -7.44 12.58 -10.55
CA TYR A 432 -8.76 11.99 -10.37
C TYR A 432 -8.71 10.71 -9.51
N GLU A 433 -7.76 9.82 -9.71
CA GLU A 433 -7.59 8.60 -8.89
C GLU A 433 -7.28 8.95 -7.42
N ARG A 434 -6.46 9.99 -7.17
CA ARG A 434 -6.21 10.51 -5.81
C ARG A 434 -7.46 11.14 -5.18
N LEU A 435 -8.20 11.98 -5.92
CA LEU A 435 -9.43 12.60 -5.44
C LEU A 435 -10.53 11.56 -5.20
N ALA A 436 -10.69 10.59 -6.08
CA ALA A 436 -11.64 9.48 -5.92
C ALA A 436 -11.32 8.66 -4.67
N LYS A 437 -10.05 8.34 -4.43
CA LYS A 437 -9.63 7.67 -3.19
C LYS A 437 -9.96 8.49 -1.95
N MET A 438 -9.62 9.79 -1.96
CA MET A 438 -9.95 10.70 -0.85
C MET A 438 -11.46 10.80 -0.60
N LEU A 439 -12.27 10.76 -1.66
CA LEU A 439 -13.73 10.80 -1.60
C LEU A 439 -14.32 9.47 -1.07
N ILE A 440 -13.72 8.32 -1.40
CA ILE A 440 -14.04 7.02 -0.79
C ILE A 440 -13.69 7.02 0.71
N ASP A 441 -12.49 7.49 1.07
CA ASP A 441 -12.05 7.59 2.46
C ASP A 441 -12.96 8.54 3.27
N MET A 442 -13.40 9.66 2.67
CA MET A 442 -14.40 10.56 3.26
C MET A 442 -15.77 9.89 3.44
N LYS A 443 -16.30 9.19 2.41
CA LYS A 443 -17.57 8.45 2.51
C LYS A 443 -17.55 7.43 3.65
N ALA A 444 -16.50 6.61 3.73
CA ALA A 444 -16.34 5.65 4.84
C ALA A 444 -16.27 6.35 6.21
N GLY A 445 -15.68 7.55 6.29
CA GLY A 445 -15.70 8.39 7.50
C GLY A 445 -17.10 8.91 7.85
N VAL A 446 -17.89 9.34 6.86
CA VAL A 446 -19.29 9.79 7.03
C VAL A 446 -20.19 8.62 7.42
N ASP A 447 -20.06 7.46 6.76
CA ASP A 447 -20.77 6.21 7.10
C ASP A 447 -20.55 5.83 8.57
N HIS A 448 -19.29 5.84 9.02
CA HIS A 448 -18.92 5.51 10.40
C HIS A 448 -19.42 6.53 11.42
N LEU A 449 -19.49 7.80 11.04
CA LEU A 449 -20.06 8.86 11.87
C LEU A 449 -21.59 8.68 11.98
N ALA A 450 -22.27 8.41 10.86
CA ALA A 450 -23.69 8.13 10.80
C ALA A 450 -24.06 6.86 11.60
N GLU A 451 -23.27 5.80 11.50
CA GLU A 451 -23.44 4.57 12.29
C GLU A 451 -23.34 4.84 13.79
N LYS A 452 -22.33 5.59 14.26
CA LYS A 452 -22.21 5.98 15.67
C LYS A 452 -23.42 6.83 16.14
N LEU A 453 -23.86 7.76 15.31
CA LEU A 453 -24.99 8.65 15.58
C LEU A 453 -26.37 8.01 15.32
N SER A 454 -26.42 6.77 14.82
CA SER A 454 -27.67 6.02 14.62
C SER A 454 -28.35 5.64 15.94
N SER A 455 -27.55 5.44 17.00
CA SER A 455 -28.00 5.16 18.37
C SER A 455 -28.74 6.34 19.02
N LEU A 456 -28.64 7.53 18.42
CA LEU A 456 -29.21 8.78 18.91
C LEU A 456 -30.43 9.16 18.07
N LYS A 457 -31.60 8.83 18.62
CA LYS A 457 -32.89 9.20 18.04
C LYS A 457 -33.30 10.58 18.54
N PHE A 458 -33.62 11.47 17.60
CA PHE A 458 -34.23 12.76 17.86
C PHE A 458 -35.51 12.83 17.04
N ASP A 459 -36.57 13.45 17.59
CA ASP A 459 -37.82 13.61 16.85
C ASP A 459 -37.58 14.36 15.53
N SER A 460 -38.24 13.86 14.47
CA SER A 460 -37.93 14.11 13.04
C SER A 460 -36.69 13.36 12.53
N GLU A 461 -36.82 12.03 12.40
CA GLU A 461 -35.87 11.19 11.64
C GLU A 461 -36.21 11.20 10.15
N MET A 462 -35.27 11.65 9.31
CA MET A 462 -35.22 11.35 7.89
C MET A 462 -33.95 10.51 7.66
N THR A 463 -34.12 9.20 7.55
CA THR A 463 -33.03 8.25 7.28
C THR A 463 -32.69 8.28 5.80
N VAL A 464 -31.78 9.17 5.41
CA VAL A 464 -31.21 9.18 4.05
C VAL A 464 -30.18 8.06 3.95
N GLU A 465 -30.34 7.19 2.94
CA GLU A 465 -29.38 6.11 2.66
C GLU A 465 -28.14 6.68 1.96
N MET A 466 -26.96 6.16 2.32
CA MET A 466 -25.68 6.64 1.80
C MET A 466 -25.46 6.20 0.34
N SER A 467 -25.34 7.20 -0.53
CA SER A 467 -25.13 7.09 -1.97
C SER A 467 -24.15 8.18 -2.42
N ASP A 468 -23.69 8.07 -3.68
CA ASP A 468 -22.69 8.97 -4.25
C ASP A 468 -23.13 10.44 -4.29
N GLU A 469 -24.44 10.69 -4.37
CA GLU A 469 -25.05 12.02 -4.39
C GLU A 469 -25.57 12.47 -3.00
N THR A 470 -25.85 11.55 -2.08
CA THR A 470 -26.46 11.84 -0.76
C THR A 470 -25.45 11.93 0.39
N ALA A 471 -24.16 11.69 0.13
CA ALA A 471 -23.11 11.75 1.15
C ALA A 471 -23.00 13.12 1.86
N GLU A 472 -23.30 14.22 1.16
CA GLU A 472 -23.36 15.55 1.76
C GLU A 472 -24.58 15.71 2.68
N GLU A 473 -25.76 15.22 2.26
CA GLU A 473 -27.00 15.27 3.05
C GLU A 473 -26.86 14.48 4.37
N VAL A 474 -26.25 13.30 4.31
CA VAL A 474 -26.00 12.47 5.50
C VAL A 474 -24.98 13.13 6.43
N LEU A 475 -23.97 13.82 5.90
CA LEU A 475 -23.04 14.61 6.71
C LEU A 475 -23.74 15.80 7.39
N GLN A 476 -24.64 16.51 6.70
CA GLN A 476 -25.48 17.57 7.30
C GLN A 476 -26.40 17.01 8.40
N VAL A 477 -26.98 15.82 8.22
CA VAL A 477 -27.75 15.13 9.28
C VAL A 477 -26.86 14.76 10.48
N CYS A 478 -25.62 14.33 10.24
CA CYS A 478 -24.65 14.08 11.30
C CYS A 478 -24.28 15.36 12.06
N GLU A 479 -24.05 16.47 11.36
CA GLU A 479 -23.78 17.78 11.95
C GLU A 479 -24.95 18.26 12.83
N LEU A 480 -26.19 18.17 12.33
CA LEU A 480 -27.38 18.54 13.10
C LEU A 480 -27.57 17.66 14.35
N LYS A 481 -27.27 16.36 14.28
CA LYS A 481 -27.28 15.46 15.44
C LYS A 481 -26.20 15.82 16.46
N LEU A 482 -24.98 16.15 15.99
CA LEU A 482 -23.88 16.59 16.85
C LEU A 482 -24.16 17.95 17.50
N ALA A 483 -24.74 18.90 16.77
CA ALA A 483 -25.13 20.20 17.30
C ALA A 483 -26.24 20.06 18.38
N LYS A 484 -27.23 19.19 18.17
CA LYS A 484 -28.24 18.84 19.18
C LYS A 484 -27.61 18.17 20.41
N LEU A 485 -26.68 17.23 20.23
CA LEU A 485 -25.92 16.67 21.36
C LEU A 485 -25.15 17.73 22.14
N LEU A 486 -24.49 18.65 21.43
CA LEU A 486 -23.66 19.70 22.02
C LEU A 486 -24.51 20.72 22.80
N SER A 487 -25.75 20.99 22.38
CA SER A 487 -26.69 21.81 23.16
C SER A 487 -27.24 21.09 24.39
N VAL A 488 -27.54 19.78 24.29
CA VAL A 488 -27.99 18.96 25.43
C VAL A 488 -26.88 18.82 26.49
N THR A 489 -25.63 18.62 26.07
CA THR A 489 -24.48 18.54 26.99
C THR A 489 -24.01 19.91 27.50
N GLY A 490 -24.12 20.97 26.68
CA GLY A 490 -23.81 22.34 27.09
C GLY A 490 -24.82 23.00 28.02
N GLY A 491 -26.08 22.52 28.03
CA GLY A 491 -27.11 22.98 28.97
C GLY A 491 -27.03 22.35 30.37
N GLY A 492 -26.20 21.31 30.55
CA GLY A 492 -26.06 20.55 31.78
C GLY A 492 -25.12 21.20 32.81
N SER A 493 -25.61 22.18 33.55
CA SER A 493 -24.93 22.63 34.78
C SER A 493 -25.00 21.55 35.86
N ASP A 494 -23.84 21.01 36.21
CA ASP A 494 -23.50 20.39 37.51
C ASP A 494 -24.50 19.34 38.06
N GLY A 495 -24.43 18.12 37.51
CA GLY A 495 -25.19 16.97 38.02
C GLY A 495 -24.79 15.64 37.37
N ASP A 496 -24.34 14.71 38.20
CA ASP A 496 -23.99 13.31 37.87
C ASP A 496 -22.92 13.11 36.77
N ARG A 497 -21.65 13.36 37.14
CA ARG A 497 -20.52 12.69 36.49
C ARG A 497 -20.57 11.20 36.83
N GLN A 498 -21.31 10.42 36.05
CA GLN A 498 -21.09 8.98 36.00
C GLN A 498 -19.60 8.74 35.73
N ARG A 499 -18.94 8.04 36.65
CA ARG A 499 -17.57 7.55 36.46
C ARG A 499 -17.60 6.59 35.30
N VAL A 500 -17.30 7.08 34.10
CA VAL A 500 -16.98 6.22 32.95
C VAL A 500 -15.78 5.39 33.37
N ASP A 501 -16.01 4.08 33.39
CA ASP A 501 -15.07 3.06 33.83
C ASP A 501 -13.84 3.07 32.92
N LEU A 502 -12.76 3.71 33.38
CA LEU A 502 -11.64 4.13 32.52
C LEU A 502 -10.90 2.92 31.94
N GLU A 503 -10.74 1.86 32.74
CA GLU A 503 -10.18 0.57 32.31
C GLU A 503 -11.02 -0.04 31.18
N ARG A 504 -12.35 0.03 31.28
CA ARG A 504 -13.27 -0.50 30.27
C ARG A 504 -13.37 0.37 29.01
N TYR A 505 -12.96 1.63 29.10
CA TYR A 505 -12.79 2.52 27.95
C TYR A 505 -11.45 2.25 27.24
N GLU A 506 -10.36 2.09 28.00
CA GLU A 506 -9.03 1.73 27.48
C GLU A 506 -9.02 0.33 26.85
N GLU A 507 -9.64 -0.67 27.47
CA GLU A 507 -9.78 -2.03 26.93
C GLU A 507 -10.53 -2.03 25.58
N LYS A 508 -11.58 -1.22 25.46
CA LYS A 508 -12.29 -1.00 24.19
C LYS A 508 -11.44 -0.24 23.16
N LEU A 509 -10.62 0.72 23.57
CA LEU A 509 -9.72 1.45 22.69
C LEU A 509 -8.62 0.52 22.12
N MET A 510 -8.06 -0.34 22.98
CA MET A 510 -7.03 -1.32 22.64
C MET A 510 -7.56 -2.42 21.70
N MET A 511 -8.78 -2.91 21.93
CA MET A 511 -9.44 -3.86 21.01
C MET A 511 -9.79 -3.24 19.66
N ARG A 512 -10.16 -1.95 19.63
CA ARG A 512 -10.53 -1.23 18.41
C ARG A 512 -9.33 -0.87 17.53
N SER A 513 -8.13 -0.76 18.12
CA SER A 513 -6.88 -0.49 17.40
C SER A 513 -6.49 -1.55 16.35
N GLN A 514 -7.18 -2.70 16.29
CA GLN A 514 -6.95 -3.72 15.26
C GLN A 514 -7.78 -3.53 13.97
N SER A 515 -8.80 -2.65 13.97
CA SER A 515 -9.75 -2.52 12.86
C SER A 515 -10.00 -1.10 12.36
N ASP A 516 -9.62 -0.05 13.09
CA ASP A 516 -9.70 1.32 12.57
C ASP A 516 -8.57 1.57 11.53
N ALA A 517 -8.95 1.91 10.30
CA ALA A 517 -8.02 2.31 9.25
C ALA A 517 -7.32 3.63 9.63
N ARG A 518 -6.12 3.51 10.19
CA ARG A 518 -5.28 4.65 10.58
C ARG A 518 -4.97 5.50 9.35
N VAL A 519 -5.67 6.62 9.21
CA VAL A 519 -5.37 7.65 8.22
C VAL A 519 -3.93 8.13 8.45
N LYS A 520 -3.01 7.61 7.64
CA LYS A 520 -1.70 8.22 7.49
C LYS A 520 -1.92 9.56 6.79
N LEU A 521 -1.91 10.63 7.58
CA LEU A 521 -1.39 11.90 7.08
C LEU A 521 0.00 11.57 6.52
N VAL A 522 0.14 11.71 5.21
CA VAL A 522 1.43 11.56 4.55
C VAL A 522 2.25 12.77 4.97
N ASP A 523 3.20 12.55 5.87
CA ASP A 523 4.25 13.51 6.12
C ASP A 523 4.92 13.85 4.77
N LYS A 524 5.23 15.13 4.57
CA LYS A 524 5.95 15.58 3.39
C LYS A 524 7.34 14.94 3.41
N GLU A 525 7.53 13.90 2.62
CA GLU A 525 8.85 13.51 2.16
C GLU A 525 9.18 14.38 0.95
N ASP A 526 10.39 14.93 0.97
CA ASP A 526 10.76 16.12 0.20
C ASP A 526 10.82 15.89 -1.31
N ASP A 527 10.63 16.99 -2.06
CA ASP A 527 10.95 17.07 -3.47
C ASP A 527 12.47 16.84 -3.66
N ALA A 528 12.83 15.66 -4.13
CA ALA A 528 14.15 15.35 -4.67
C ALA A 528 14.00 15.11 -6.18
N ASP A 529 14.18 16.19 -6.94
CA ASP A 529 14.41 16.12 -8.38
C ASP A 529 15.75 15.39 -8.63
N ASP A 530 15.69 14.09 -8.90
CA ASP A 530 16.83 13.32 -9.44
C ASP A 530 16.80 13.42 -10.98
N ASP A 531 17.03 14.65 -11.47
CA ASP A 531 17.40 14.95 -12.86
C ASP A 531 18.83 14.44 -13.11
N ASP A 532 19.01 13.12 -13.17
CA ASP A 532 20.25 12.48 -13.62
C ASP A 532 20.10 12.01 -15.08
N ASP A 533 20.04 13.00 -15.98
CA ASP A 533 20.17 12.86 -17.43
C ASP A 533 21.58 12.35 -17.79
N ALA A 534 21.84 11.06 -17.52
CA ALA A 534 23.00 10.34 -18.00
C ALA A 534 22.86 10.04 -19.50
N PHE A 535 23.01 11.08 -20.31
CA PHE A 535 23.17 11.03 -21.76
C PHE A 535 24.42 10.22 -22.12
N ASP A 536 24.28 8.91 -22.30
CA ASP A 536 25.28 8.07 -22.96
C ASP A 536 24.89 7.89 -24.44
N GLY A 537 25.26 8.90 -25.23
CA GLY A 537 25.01 8.93 -26.66
C GLY A 537 25.97 8.04 -27.45
N ASP A 538 25.87 6.72 -27.31
CA ASP A 538 26.68 5.77 -28.09
C ASP A 538 25.93 5.15 -29.28
N GLN A 539 26.04 5.88 -30.39
CA GLN A 539 26.48 5.31 -31.68
C GLN A 539 25.68 4.15 -32.31
N MET A 540 24.72 4.53 -33.16
CA MET A 540 24.54 4.00 -34.53
C MET A 540 24.92 2.52 -34.75
N GLY A 541 24.07 1.61 -34.26
CA GLY A 541 24.06 0.21 -34.71
C GLY A 541 22.96 0.00 -35.75
N ASP A 542 23.29 0.10 -37.04
CA ASP A 542 22.44 -0.49 -38.09
C ASP A 542 22.23 -1.97 -37.75
N GLU A 543 20.97 -2.43 -37.71
CA GLU A 543 20.68 -3.86 -37.52
C GLU A 543 21.14 -4.65 -38.75
N ASP A 544 22.39 -5.11 -38.71
CA ASP A 544 23.05 -5.90 -39.74
C ASP A 544 22.14 -7.07 -40.18
N VAL A 545 21.48 -6.91 -41.34
CA VAL A 545 20.59 -7.92 -41.89
C VAL A 545 21.39 -9.17 -42.22
N TRP A 546 21.27 -10.19 -41.37
CA TRP A 546 22.12 -11.37 -41.35
C TRP A 546 22.29 -11.97 -42.74
N HIS A 547 23.48 -11.85 -43.32
CA HIS A 547 23.72 -12.35 -44.67
C HIS A 547 23.46 -13.85 -44.76
N ARG A 548 22.97 -14.29 -45.92
CA ARG A 548 22.55 -15.69 -46.21
C ARG A 548 23.59 -16.75 -45.82
N SER A 549 24.88 -16.38 -45.80
CA SER A 549 25.99 -17.22 -45.36
C SER A 549 26.07 -17.40 -43.83
N GLN A 550 25.88 -16.34 -43.03
CA GLN A 550 25.81 -16.43 -41.56
C GLN A 550 24.58 -17.20 -41.10
N VAL A 551 23.41 -16.97 -41.72
CA VAL A 551 22.19 -17.75 -41.43
C VAL A 551 22.40 -19.24 -41.71
N LYS A 552 23.04 -19.60 -42.83
CA LYS A 552 23.41 -20.99 -43.15
C LYS A 552 24.42 -21.59 -42.16
N TYR A 553 25.41 -20.80 -41.71
CA TYR A 553 26.40 -21.26 -40.72
C TYR A 553 25.76 -21.52 -39.35
N ASN A 554 24.92 -20.59 -38.87
CA ASN A 554 24.26 -20.74 -37.57
C ASN A 554 23.22 -21.87 -37.58
N SER A 555 22.47 -22.01 -38.68
CA SER A 555 21.57 -23.16 -38.91
C SER A 555 22.31 -24.50 -38.88
N LYS A 556 23.50 -24.59 -39.51
CA LYS A 556 24.37 -25.79 -39.41
C LYS A 556 24.79 -26.08 -37.97
N GLN A 557 25.23 -25.08 -37.20
CA GLN A 557 25.59 -25.29 -35.79
C GLN A 557 24.40 -25.79 -34.95
N ILE A 558 23.19 -25.28 -35.18
CA ILE A 558 21.98 -25.72 -34.47
C ILE A 558 21.66 -27.18 -34.80
N LEU A 559 21.73 -27.57 -36.09
CA LEU A 559 21.55 -28.95 -36.53
C LEU A 559 22.61 -29.91 -35.95
N GLU A 560 23.85 -29.46 -35.82
CA GLU A 560 24.94 -30.24 -35.24
C GLU A 560 24.80 -30.40 -33.71
N LYS A 561 24.36 -29.36 -33.01
CA LYS A 561 23.95 -29.40 -31.59
C LYS A 561 22.74 -30.31 -31.35
N GLN A 562 21.81 -30.42 -32.31
CA GLN A 562 20.71 -31.40 -32.22
C GLN A 562 21.17 -32.84 -32.49
N LYS A 563 22.02 -33.08 -33.50
CA LYS A 563 22.58 -34.42 -33.80
C LYS A 563 23.44 -34.96 -32.64
N THR A 564 24.21 -34.11 -31.98
CA THR A 564 24.97 -34.50 -30.78
C THR A 564 24.06 -34.80 -29.57
N LYS A 565 22.98 -34.03 -29.35
CA LYS A 565 21.94 -34.38 -28.36
C LYS A 565 21.27 -35.73 -28.66
N GLN A 566 20.94 -36.04 -29.92
CA GLN A 566 20.39 -37.34 -30.30
C GLN A 566 21.37 -38.50 -30.09
N LYS A 567 22.67 -38.33 -30.41
CA LYS A 567 23.70 -39.34 -30.10
C LYS A 567 23.82 -39.61 -28.59
N ARG A 568 23.80 -38.57 -27.74
CA ARG A 568 23.80 -38.73 -26.27
C ARG A 568 22.55 -39.46 -25.77
N LYS A 569 21.37 -39.23 -26.38
CA LYS A 569 20.13 -39.94 -26.02
C LYS A 569 20.15 -41.42 -26.43
N LYS A 570 20.81 -41.80 -27.53
CA LYS A 570 21.03 -43.22 -27.89
C LYS A 570 22.06 -43.91 -27.01
N GLY A 571 23.12 -43.21 -26.58
CA GLY A 571 24.14 -43.76 -25.68
C GLY A 571 23.63 -44.05 -24.25
N ALA A 572 22.57 -43.37 -23.80
CA ALA A 572 21.95 -43.59 -22.50
C ALA A 572 20.91 -44.74 -22.47
N ALA A 573 20.55 -45.30 -23.64
CA ALA A 573 19.59 -46.39 -23.78
C ALA A 573 20.26 -47.75 -24.11
N GLY A 574 21.59 -47.82 -23.95
CA GLY A 574 22.42 -49.00 -24.27
C GLY A 574 23.43 -49.33 -23.17
N LYS A 575 23.06 -49.07 -21.91
CA LYS A 575 23.75 -49.51 -20.69
C LYS A 575 22.73 -50.10 -19.73
#